data_AF-A0A0A8ZR53-F1
#
_entry.id   AF-A0A0A8ZR53-F1
#
_cell.length_a   1.000
_cell.length_b   1.000
_cell.length_c   1.000
_cell.angle_alpha   90.00
_cell.angle_beta   90.00
_cell.angle_gamma   90.00
#
_symmetry.space_group_name_H-M   'P 1'
#
loop_
_entity.id
_entity.type
_entity.pdbx_description
1 polymer ?
#
loop_
_entity_poly.entity_id
_entity_poly.type
_entity_poly.pdbx_seq_one_letter_code
_entity_poly.pdbx_strand_id
1 'polypeptide(L)'
;MEDDDGGPGGGSEASPPHHAAAAADRARDMAASPTSSQSLTQTVNGSHRFVIQGYSLAKGMGVGKHIASETFTVGGYQWAIYFYPDGKNPEDNSAYVSVFIALASEDTDVRALFELTLLDQSGKGKHKVHSHFDRSLESGPYTLKYRGSMWGYKRFFRRTALETSDFLKDDCLKINCTVGVVVSTMDYSRPYAVEVPESDIGCDFGKLLDTQEGVDVIFSVAGEKLHAHKLVLAARSSFF
;
A
#
# COMPACT_ATOMS: atom_id res chain seq x y z
N MET A 1 37.06 -28.81 -65.91
CA MET A 1 38.35 -28.25 -66.35
C MET A 1 38.05 -26.81 -66.71
N GLU A 2 38.87 -25.92 -66.17
CA GLU A 2 38.66 -24.48 -65.96
C GLU A 2 38.67 -23.62 -67.23
N ASP A 3 38.40 -22.32 -67.01
CA ASP A 3 38.71 -21.10 -67.78
C ASP A 3 37.77 -20.76 -68.95
N ASP A 4 36.99 -19.66 -68.88
CA ASP A 4 37.32 -18.20 -68.96
C ASP A 4 37.68 -17.75 -70.37
N ASP A 5 36.81 -16.95 -71.01
CA ASP A 5 37.24 -15.90 -71.95
C ASP A 5 36.13 -14.86 -72.25
N GLY A 6 36.40 -13.60 -71.90
CA GLY A 6 36.34 -12.42 -72.78
C GLY A 6 35.01 -11.97 -73.44
N GLY A 7 34.44 -10.85 -72.95
CA GLY A 7 33.53 -9.97 -73.72
C GLY A 7 34.26 -9.08 -74.76
N PRO A 8 33.68 -7.95 -75.26
CA PRO A 8 32.36 -7.37 -75.00
C PRO A 8 31.55 -6.95 -76.25
N GLY A 9 30.24 -6.72 -76.06
CA GLY A 9 29.42 -5.84 -76.89
C GLY A 9 29.41 -4.42 -76.32
N GLY A 10 29.56 -3.41 -77.18
CA GLY A 10 29.36 -2.00 -76.85
C GLY A 10 28.02 -1.50 -77.39
N GLY A 11 27.31 -0.72 -76.59
CA GLY A 11 26.08 -0.04 -77.03
C GLY A 11 25.22 0.52 -75.89
N SER A 12 25.69 1.62 -75.30
CA SER A 12 25.00 2.60 -74.42
C SER A 12 23.51 2.76 -74.75
N GLU A 13 22.57 2.47 -73.84
CA GLU A 13 22.06 3.28 -72.71
C GLU A 13 21.21 4.51 -73.11
N ALA A 14 19.90 4.46 -72.79
CA ALA A 14 19.17 5.52 -72.10
C ALA A 14 17.81 5.00 -71.56
N SER A 15 17.60 5.21 -70.25
CA SER A 15 16.55 4.68 -69.38
C SER A 15 15.13 5.29 -69.54
N PRO A 16 14.07 4.64 -69.01
CA PRO A 16 12.70 5.14 -68.99
C PRO A 16 12.32 5.84 -67.66
N PRO A 17 11.17 6.56 -67.58
CA PRO A 17 10.74 7.21 -66.35
C PRO A 17 9.84 6.34 -65.47
N HIS A 18 10.01 6.55 -64.18
CA HIS A 18 9.33 5.95 -63.04
C HIS A 18 7.90 6.48 -62.90
N HIS A 19 6.89 5.60 -62.91
CA HIS A 19 5.57 5.85 -62.31
C HIS A 19 4.93 4.52 -61.90
N ALA A 20 5.28 3.99 -60.72
CA ALA A 20 4.52 2.89 -60.10
C ALA A 20 4.72 2.67 -58.59
N ALA A 21 5.65 3.35 -57.91
CA ALA A 21 6.14 2.85 -56.62
C ALA A 21 5.84 3.72 -55.36
N ALA A 22 4.92 4.68 -55.40
CA ALA A 22 4.76 5.62 -54.28
C ALA A 22 3.52 5.43 -53.38
N ALA A 23 2.60 4.51 -53.70
CA ALA A 23 1.33 4.40 -52.96
C ALA A 23 1.18 3.15 -52.07
N ALA A 24 2.14 2.22 -52.07
CA ALA A 24 2.02 0.93 -51.37
C ALA A 24 2.81 0.84 -50.05
N ASP A 25 3.55 1.87 -49.65
CA ASP A 25 4.55 1.77 -48.56
C ASP A 25 4.18 2.53 -47.27
N ARG A 26 2.91 2.90 -47.08
CA ARG A 26 2.44 3.57 -45.85
C ARG A 26 1.52 2.72 -44.97
N ALA A 27 1.45 1.42 -45.22
CA ALA A 27 0.64 0.48 -44.44
C ALA A 27 1.48 -0.64 -43.81
N ARG A 28 2.76 -0.39 -43.50
CA ARG A 28 3.58 -1.29 -42.69
C ARG A 28 4.08 -0.59 -41.44
N ASP A 29 3.87 -1.29 -40.33
CA ASP A 29 4.43 -1.09 -39.01
C ASP A 29 3.87 0.06 -38.16
N MET A 30 2.56 -0.03 -37.91
CA MET A 30 2.04 0.30 -36.58
C MET A 30 2.08 -0.97 -35.72
N ALA A 31 3.28 -1.55 -35.56
CA ALA A 31 3.49 -2.64 -34.62
C ALA A 31 3.27 -2.07 -33.22
N ALA A 32 2.16 -2.43 -32.58
CA ALA A 32 1.87 -2.05 -31.21
C ALA A 32 3.09 -2.42 -30.34
N SER A 33 3.73 -1.42 -29.76
CA SER A 33 4.88 -1.64 -28.89
C SER A 33 4.44 -2.55 -27.73
N PRO A 34 5.27 -3.53 -27.31
CA PRO A 34 4.91 -4.45 -26.23
C PRO A 34 4.65 -3.65 -24.95
N THR A 35 3.50 -3.87 -24.32
CA THR A 35 3.19 -3.31 -23.01
C THR A 35 3.69 -4.26 -21.92
N SER A 36 4.20 -3.69 -20.83
CA SER A 36 4.66 -4.45 -19.66
C SER A 36 4.09 -3.81 -18.40
N SER A 37 3.79 -4.64 -17.40
CA SER A 37 3.33 -4.19 -16.09
C SER A 37 3.96 -5.05 -15.01
N GLN A 38 4.20 -4.46 -13.85
CA GLN A 38 4.73 -5.14 -12.67
C GLN A 38 3.80 -4.87 -11.48
N SER A 39 3.55 -5.90 -10.69
CA SER A 39 2.88 -5.75 -9.39
C SER A 39 3.86 -6.10 -8.29
N LEU A 40 3.92 -5.26 -7.26
CA LEU A 40 4.72 -5.51 -6.06
C LEU A 40 3.76 -5.89 -4.93
N THR A 41 3.84 -7.15 -4.51
CA THR A 41 3.14 -7.60 -3.30
C THR A 41 4.13 -7.60 -2.14
N GLN A 42 3.82 -6.82 -1.12
CA GLN A 42 4.64 -6.68 0.08
C GLN A 42 3.78 -6.80 1.34
N THR A 43 4.44 -6.90 2.50
CA THR A 43 3.75 -7.00 3.78
C THR A 43 4.05 -5.77 4.62
N VAL A 44 3.01 -5.12 5.13
CA VAL A 44 3.12 -4.04 6.13
C VAL A 44 2.97 -4.67 7.51
N ASN A 45 4.05 -4.64 8.28
CA ASN A 45 4.08 -5.23 9.61
C ASN A 45 3.79 -4.19 10.69
N GLY A 46 3.09 -4.61 11.74
CA GLY A 46 2.88 -3.83 12.95
C GLY A 46 2.60 -4.74 14.14
N SER A 47 3.00 -4.30 15.33
CA SER A 47 2.84 -5.08 16.55
C SER A 47 2.06 -4.31 17.61
N HIS A 48 1.33 -5.05 18.43
CA HIS A 48 0.55 -4.51 19.54
C HIS A 48 0.75 -5.36 20.79
N ARG A 49 1.01 -4.69 21.91
CA ARG A 49 1.18 -5.33 23.22
C ARG A 49 -0.08 -5.15 24.05
N PHE A 50 -0.70 -6.27 24.39
CA PHE A 50 -1.88 -6.32 25.23
C PHE A 50 -1.52 -6.86 26.62
N VAL A 51 -1.78 -6.03 27.64
CA VAL A 51 -1.53 -6.35 29.05
C VAL A 51 -2.87 -6.57 29.74
N ILE A 52 -3.04 -7.75 30.33
CA ILE A 52 -4.25 -8.12 31.06
C ILE A 52 -3.89 -8.14 32.54
N GLN A 53 -4.38 -7.16 33.29
CA GLN A 53 -4.28 -7.12 34.74
C GLN A 53 -5.54 -7.71 35.36
N GLY A 54 -5.41 -8.42 36.48
CA GLY A 54 -6.57 -9.03 37.14
C GLY A 54 -6.98 -10.37 36.55
N TYR A 55 -6.03 -11.21 36.10
CA TYR A 55 -6.35 -12.51 35.50
C TYR A 55 -7.24 -13.38 36.41
N SER A 56 -7.01 -13.32 37.72
CA SER A 56 -7.78 -14.03 38.74
C SER A 56 -9.27 -13.68 38.74
N LEU A 57 -9.62 -12.45 38.36
CA LEU A 57 -11.00 -11.98 38.20
C LEU A 57 -11.55 -12.29 36.80
N ALA A 58 -10.67 -12.35 35.80
CA ALA A 58 -11.05 -12.67 34.44
C ALA A 58 -11.38 -14.16 34.25
N LYS A 59 -10.69 -15.06 34.95
CA LYS A 59 -10.99 -16.49 34.91
C LYS A 59 -12.33 -16.78 35.60
N GLY A 60 -13.10 -17.72 35.06
CA GLY A 60 -14.46 -18.00 35.53
C GLY A 60 -15.54 -17.09 34.92
N MET A 61 -15.20 -16.17 34.01
CA MET A 61 -16.19 -15.37 33.26
C MET A 61 -17.09 -16.20 32.33
N GLY A 62 -16.71 -17.45 32.05
CA GLY A 62 -17.46 -18.42 31.25
C GLY A 62 -16.87 -18.66 29.86
N VAL A 63 -17.06 -19.88 29.37
CA VAL A 63 -16.60 -20.29 28.04
C VAL A 63 -17.16 -19.37 26.95
N GLY A 64 -16.32 -19.00 26.00
CA GLY A 64 -16.69 -18.14 24.87
C GLY A 64 -16.81 -16.65 25.22
N LYS A 65 -16.60 -16.27 26.49
CA LYS A 65 -16.44 -14.88 26.91
C LYS A 65 -14.97 -14.48 26.82
N HIS A 66 -14.70 -13.24 26.42
CA HIS A 66 -13.35 -12.75 26.21
C HIS A 66 -13.14 -11.35 26.78
N ILE A 67 -11.86 -11.02 26.93
CA ILE A 67 -11.36 -9.68 27.11
C ILE A 67 -10.77 -9.24 25.77
N ALA A 68 -11.15 -8.05 25.31
CA ALA A 68 -10.61 -7.44 24.10
C ALA A 68 -9.51 -6.43 24.45
N SER A 69 -8.47 -6.35 23.62
CA SER A 69 -7.56 -5.22 23.62
C SER A 69 -8.25 -3.97 23.04
N GLU A 70 -7.62 -2.81 23.20
CA GLU A 70 -7.91 -1.68 22.33
C GLU A 70 -7.64 -2.03 20.87
N THR A 71 -8.28 -1.29 19.96
CA THR A 71 -8.02 -1.44 18.54
C THR A 71 -6.68 -0.82 18.17
N PHE A 72 -5.98 -1.42 17.21
CA PHE A 72 -4.72 -0.91 16.68
C PHE A 72 -4.67 -1.04 15.16
N THR A 73 -3.91 -0.17 14.52
CA THR A 73 -3.89 -0.06 13.05
C THR A 73 -2.63 -0.66 12.45
N VAL A 74 -2.79 -1.56 11.46
CA VAL A 74 -1.70 -2.12 10.65
C VAL A 74 -2.18 -2.23 9.21
N GLY A 75 -1.36 -1.76 8.26
CA GLY A 75 -1.68 -1.83 6.83
C GLY A 75 -2.96 -1.11 6.42
N GLY A 76 -3.40 -0.09 7.19
CA GLY A 76 -4.67 0.62 6.96
C GLY A 76 -5.91 -0.04 7.56
N TYR A 77 -5.76 -1.19 8.22
CA TYR A 77 -6.85 -1.92 8.87
C TYR A 77 -6.75 -1.86 10.39
N GLN A 78 -7.89 -1.86 11.05
CA GLN A 78 -8.01 -1.94 12.50
C GLN A 78 -8.12 -3.39 12.95
N TRP A 79 -7.44 -3.71 14.03
CA TRP A 79 -7.33 -5.05 14.60
C TRP A 79 -7.53 -4.99 16.11
N ALA A 80 -7.95 -6.10 16.71
CA ALA A 80 -8.03 -6.25 18.17
C ALA A 80 -7.68 -7.68 18.59
N ILE A 81 -7.03 -7.83 19.75
CA ILE A 81 -6.69 -9.13 20.34
C ILE A 81 -7.81 -9.55 21.28
N TYR A 82 -8.33 -10.77 21.10
CA TYR A 82 -9.31 -11.38 22.00
C TYR A 82 -8.67 -12.50 22.80
N PHE A 83 -8.67 -12.35 24.12
CA PHE A 83 -8.23 -13.37 25.08
C PHE A 83 -9.44 -14.02 25.74
N TYR A 84 -9.53 -15.34 25.68
CA TYR A 84 -10.57 -16.14 26.31
C TYR A 84 -9.97 -16.90 27.49
N PRO A 85 -10.12 -16.40 28.74
CA PRO A 85 -9.58 -17.07 29.93
C PRO A 85 -10.14 -18.48 30.06
N ASP A 86 -11.45 -18.63 29.79
CA ASP A 86 -12.16 -19.89 29.92
C ASP A 86 -12.18 -20.76 28.64
N GLY A 87 -11.48 -20.32 27.60
CA GLY A 87 -11.47 -20.96 26.29
C GLY A 87 -12.62 -20.51 25.39
N LYS A 88 -12.44 -20.65 24.07
CA LYS A 88 -13.41 -20.18 23.07
C LYS A 88 -14.65 -21.07 22.91
N ASN A 89 -14.47 -22.38 23.07
CA ASN A 89 -15.48 -23.41 22.80
C ASN A 89 -15.64 -24.34 24.02
N PRO A 90 -16.85 -24.90 24.26
CA PRO A 90 -17.12 -25.77 25.41
C PRO A 90 -16.48 -27.15 25.30
N GLU A 91 -16.12 -27.57 24.08
CA GLU A 91 -15.51 -28.87 23.75
C GLU A 91 -14.29 -29.21 24.62
N ASP A 92 -13.55 -28.20 25.07
CA ASP A 92 -12.32 -28.36 25.84
C ASP A 92 -12.54 -28.29 27.36
N ASN A 93 -13.78 -28.23 27.86
CA ASN A 93 -14.13 -28.13 29.28
C ASN A 93 -13.34 -27.06 30.04
N SER A 94 -13.07 -25.93 29.39
CA SER A 94 -12.24 -24.86 29.95
C SER A 94 -10.81 -25.32 30.34
N ALA A 95 -10.22 -26.30 29.64
CA ALA A 95 -8.86 -26.76 29.94
C ALA A 95 -7.77 -25.82 29.38
N TYR A 96 -8.12 -24.98 28.41
CA TYR A 96 -7.20 -24.10 27.70
C TYR A 96 -7.64 -22.65 27.78
N VAL A 97 -6.67 -21.73 27.73
CA VAL A 97 -6.91 -20.36 27.31
C VAL A 97 -6.86 -20.29 25.79
N SER A 98 -7.63 -19.38 25.19
CA SER A 98 -7.59 -19.14 23.75
C SER A 98 -7.19 -17.70 23.46
N VAL A 99 -6.48 -17.48 22.35
CA VAL A 99 -6.07 -16.16 21.89
C VAL A 99 -6.38 -16.04 20.40
N PHE A 100 -7.01 -14.93 20.02
CA PHE A 100 -7.35 -14.62 18.64
C PHE A 100 -6.99 -13.17 18.32
N ILE A 101 -6.67 -12.93 17.05
CA ILE A 101 -6.65 -11.61 16.44
C ILE A 101 -7.94 -11.47 15.62
N ALA A 102 -8.64 -10.36 15.78
CA ALA A 102 -9.89 -10.06 15.10
C ALA A 102 -9.73 -8.83 14.21
N LEU A 103 -10.32 -8.88 13.02
CA LEU A 103 -10.46 -7.73 12.14
C LEU A 103 -11.57 -6.81 12.69
N ALA A 104 -11.25 -5.54 12.93
CA ALA A 104 -12.19 -4.53 13.42
C ALA A 104 -12.66 -3.56 12.34
N SER A 105 -11.97 -3.49 11.20
CA SER A 105 -12.42 -2.74 10.02
C SER A 105 -13.60 -3.39 9.31
N GLU A 106 -14.45 -2.58 8.68
CA GLU A 106 -15.61 -3.02 7.89
C GLU A 106 -15.23 -3.40 6.45
N ASP A 107 -16.05 -4.28 5.85
CA ASP A 107 -16.25 -4.47 4.41
C ASP A 107 -15.02 -4.58 3.49
N THR A 108 -13.99 -5.32 3.88
CA THR A 108 -12.90 -5.70 2.96
C THR A 108 -12.26 -7.03 3.35
N ASP A 109 -12.00 -7.88 2.35
CA ASP A 109 -11.17 -9.07 2.48
C ASP A 109 -9.71 -8.66 2.70
N VAL A 110 -9.18 -8.95 3.90
CA VAL A 110 -7.79 -8.64 4.26
C VAL A 110 -6.97 -9.92 4.27
N ARG A 111 -5.90 -9.95 3.49
CA ARG A 111 -4.87 -11.00 3.59
C ARG A 111 -3.82 -10.60 4.60
N ALA A 112 -3.59 -11.43 5.61
CA ALA A 112 -2.60 -11.13 6.65
C ALA A 112 -1.91 -12.37 7.21
N LEU A 113 -0.69 -12.14 7.69
CA LEU A 113 0.11 -13.05 8.51
C LEU A 113 0.00 -12.62 9.97
N PHE A 114 0.14 -13.59 10.88
CA PHE A 114 -0.02 -13.36 12.31
C PHE A 114 1.06 -14.06 13.12
N GLU A 115 1.48 -13.38 14.17
CA GLU A 115 2.23 -13.96 15.27
C GLU A 115 1.54 -13.62 16.58
N LEU A 116 1.38 -14.61 17.44
CA LEU A 116 0.86 -14.45 18.80
C LEU A 116 1.91 -14.97 19.77
N THR A 117 2.36 -14.07 20.64
CA THR A 117 3.44 -14.33 21.58
C THR A 117 2.97 -14.07 23.00
N LEU A 118 3.04 -15.11 23.84
CA LEU A 118 2.85 -14.98 25.29
C LEU A 118 4.20 -14.73 25.95
N LEU A 119 4.31 -13.59 26.62
CA LEU A 119 5.60 -13.10 27.11
C LEU A 119 5.94 -13.73 28.47
N ASP A 120 7.07 -14.46 28.49
CA ASP A 120 7.81 -14.78 29.73
C ASP A 120 8.10 -13.52 30.56
N GLN A 121 7.80 -13.59 31.86
CA GLN A 121 8.00 -12.51 32.82
C GLN A 121 9.07 -12.85 33.87
N SER A 122 9.79 -13.97 33.71
CA SER A 122 10.95 -14.31 34.55
C SER A 122 12.22 -13.54 34.18
N GLY A 123 12.25 -12.91 33.00
CA GLY A 123 13.44 -12.25 32.46
C GLY A 123 14.37 -13.18 31.70
N LYS A 124 13.98 -14.44 31.46
CA LYS A 124 14.79 -15.43 30.73
C LYS A 124 14.54 -15.42 29.22
N GLY A 125 13.57 -14.64 28.75
CA GLY A 125 13.24 -14.50 27.32
C GLY A 125 12.56 -15.73 26.73
N LYS A 126 12.01 -16.63 27.56
CA LYS A 126 11.41 -17.89 27.12
C LYS A 126 9.94 -17.71 26.69
N HIS A 127 9.71 -16.82 25.74
CA HIS A 127 8.36 -16.54 25.24
C HIS A 127 7.75 -17.76 24.54
N LYS A 128 6.43 -17.93 24.68
CA LYS A 128 5.69 -18.90 23.87
C LYS A 128 5.20 -18.20 22.61
N VAL A 129 5.84 -18.51 21.48
CA VAL A 129 5.56 -17.92 20.18
C VAL A 129 4.78 -18.89 19.30
N HIS A 130 3.74 -18.39 18.64
CA HIS A 130 3.12 -19.06 17.50
C HIS A 130 3.12 -18.09 16.31
N SER A 131 3.97 -18.36 15.31
CA SER A 131 4.19 -17.45 14.18
C SER A 131 3.84 -18.11 12.85
N HIS A 132 3.31 -17.30 11.93
CA HIS A 132 3.06 -17.65 10.54
C HIS A 132 3.98 -16.96 9.56
N PHE A 133 4.90 -16.10 10.02
CA PHE A 133 5.84 -15.40 9.16
C PHE A 133 6.90 -16.35 8.55
N ASP A 134 7.24 -17.44 9.25
CA ASP A 134 8.30 -18.37 8.85
C ASP A 134 7.78 -19.62 8.10
N ARG A 135 6.50 -19.66 7.71
CA ARG A 135 5.95 -20.86 7.06
C ARG A 135 6.43 -20.99 5.60
N SER A 136 6.65 -22.24 5.19
CA SER A 136 6.83 -22.66 3.79
C SER A 136 5.77 -22.03 2.87
N LEU A 137 6.13 -21.79 1.60
CA LEU A 137 5.28 -21.23 0.53
C LEU A 137 3.88 -21.86 0.45
N GLU A 138 3.73 -23.10 0.92
CA GLU A 138 2.47 -23.86 0.92
C GLU A 138 1.40 -23.32 1.89
N SER A 139 1.79 -22.61 2.96
CA SER A 139 0.87 -21.99 3.90
C SER A 139 0.90 -20.47 3.72
N GLY A 140 0.19 -19.98 2.71
CA GLY A 140 0.06 -18.55 2.43
C GLY A 140 -0.68 -17.75 3.52
N PRO A 141 -0.78 -16.42 3.36
CA PRO A 141 -1.48 -15.53 4.28
C PRO A 141 -2.97 -15.91 4.42
N TYR A 142 -3.54 -15.63 5.59
CA TYR A 142 -4.95 -15.88 5.86
C TYR A 142 -5.82 -14.74 5.35
N THR A 143 -6.99 -15.06 4.79
CA THR A 143 -7.99 -14.06 4.38
C THR A 143 -9.06 -13.90 5.46
N LEU A 144 -9.22 -12.69 5.99
CA LEU A 144 -10.31 -12.29 6.89
C LEU A 144 -11.29 -11.42 6.13
N LYS A 145 -12.56 -11.81 6.07
CA LYS A 145 -13.50 -11.28 5.07
C LYS A 145 -14.38 -10.13 5.54
N TYR A 146 -14.68 -10.09 6.84
CA TYR A 146 -15.64 -9.16 7.41
C TYR A 146 -15.26 -8.79 8.84
N ARG A 147 -15.81 -7.69 9.35
CA ARG A 147 -15.61 -7.27 10.73
C ARG A 147 -15.99 -8.37 11.72
N GLY A 148 -15.09 -8.67 12.65
CA GLY A 148 -15.25 -9.74 13.63
C GLY A 148 -14.80 -11.11 13.12
N SER A 149 -14.43 -11.25 11.84
CA SER A 149 -13.59 -12.37 11.39
C SER A 149 -12.35 -12.41 12.28
N MET A 150 -12.00 -13.60 12.75
CA MET A 150 -10.89 -13.78 13.67
C MET A 150 -10.09 -15.02 13.33
N TRP A 151 -8.81 -14.95 13.65
CA TRP A 151 -7.86 -16.03 13.47
C TRP A 151 -7.06 -16.22 14.75
N GLY A 152 -6.72 -17.45 15.10
CA GLY A 152 -5.98 -17.72 16.34
C GLY A 152 -6.08 -19.16 16.79
N TYR A 153 -5.79 -19.40 18.07
CA TYR A 153 -5.65 -20.73 18.63
C TYR A 153 -6.65 -20.98 19.74
N LYS A 154 -7.56 -21.94 19.51
CA LYS A 154 -8.49 -22.44 20.54
C LYS A 154 -7.75 -23.03 21.74
N ARG A 155 -6.71 -23.83 21.47
CA ARG A 155 -5.87 -24.46 22.49
C ARG A 155 -4.52 -23.76 22.59
N PHE A 156 -4.53 -22.44 22.83
CA PHE A 156 -3.31 -21.64 22.81
C PHE A 156 -2.34 -22.07 23.91
N PHE A 157 -2.81 -22.24 25.15
CA PHE A 157 -2.03 -22.80 26.25
C PHE A 157 -2.92 -23.46 27.29
N ARG A 158 -2.44 -24.53 27.94
CA ARG A 158 -3.20 -25.18 29.03
C ARG A 158 -3.33 -24.20 30.18
N ARG A 159 -4.54 -24.06 30.74
CA ARG A 159 -4.80 -23.10 31.82
C ARG A 159 -4.00 -23.43 33.08
N THR A 160 -4.01 -24.68 33.52
CA THR A 160 -3.27 -25.10 34.72
C THR A 160 -1.76 -24.89 34.58
N ALA A 161 -1.22 -25.06 33.37
CA ALA A 161 0.17 -24.75 33.06
C ALA A 161 0.42 -23.24 33.04
N LEU A 162 -0.51 -22.43 32.52
CA LEU A 162 -0.42 -20.97 32.54
C LEU A 162 -0.33 -20.44 33.97
N GLU A 163 -1.24 -20.89 34.83
CA GLU A 163 -1.39 -20.41 36.20
C GLU A 163 -0.18 -20.73 37.10
N THR A 164 0.62 -21.72 36.70
CA THR A 164 1.84 -22.14 37.43
C THR A 164 3.13 -21.70 36.74
N SER A 165 3.04 -20.97 35.63
CA SER A 165 4.19 -20.56 34.81
C SER A 165 4.63 -19.12 35.07
N ASP A 166 5.85 -18.80 34.64
CA ASP A 166 6.39 -17.45 34.61
C ASP A 166 5.71 -16.52 33.58
N PHE A 167 4.70 -17.00 32.84
CA PHE A 167 3.89 -16.17 31.94
C PHE A 167 2.84 -15.35 32.69
N LEU A 168 2.37 -15.83 33.86
CA LEU A 168 1.44 -15.12 34.73
C LEU A 168 2.19 -14.67 35.98
N LYS A 169 2.35 -13.36 36.15
CA LYS A 169 3.06 -12.79 37.30
C LYS A 169 2.31 -11.58 37.81
N ASP A 170 2.19 -11.43 39.13
CA ASP A 170 1.48 -10.31 39.78
C ASP A 170 0.05 -10.13 39.22
N ASP A 171 -0.64 -11.26 39.03
CA ASP A 171 -1.98 -11.35 38.42
C ASP A 171 -2.10 -10.71 37.02
N CYS A 172 -0.98 -10.63 36.31
CA CYS A 172 -0.84 -9.98 35.02
C CYS A 172 -0.37 -10.96 33.94
N LEU A 173 -1.04 -10.95 32.79
CA LEU A 173 -0.60 -11.61 31.55
C LEU A 173 -0.18 -10.56 30.52
N LYS A 174 0.80 -10.89 29.69
CA LYS A 174 1.26 -10.00 28.60
C LYS A 174 1.32 -10.78 27.29
N ILE A 175 0.56 -10.31 26.31
CA ILE A 175 0.48 -10.89 24.97
C ILE A 175 1.01 -9.85 23.99
N ASN A 176 1.91 -10.26 23.11
CA ASN A 176 2.31 -9.47 21.95
C ASN A 176 1.70 -10.11 20.70
N CYS A 177 1.11 -9.30 19.84
CA CYS A 177 0.65 -9.73 18.53
C CYS A 177 1.37 -8.95 17.44
N THR A 178 1.87 -9.63 16.43
CA THR A 178 2.38 -9.01 15.21
C THR A 178 1.47 -9.39 14.06
N VAL A 179 1.02 -8.38 13.30
CA VAL A 179 0.21 -8.54 12.11
C VAL A 179 1.04 -8.11 10.91
N GLY A 180 1.04 -8.91 9.85
CA GLY A 180 1.64 -8.58 8.57
C GLY A 180 0.58 -8.51 7.51
N VAL A 181 0.14 -7.31 7.13
CA VAL A 181 -0.92 -7.13 6.13
C VAL A 181 -0.31 -7.16 4.74
N VAL A 182 -0.82 -8.05 3.88
CA VAL A 182 -0.38 -8.18 2.50
C VAL A 182 -1.04 -7.10 1.66
N VAL A 183 -0.23 -6.18 1.15
CA VAL A 183 -0.64 -5.10 0.27
C VAL A 183 -0.03 -5.32 -1.11
N SER A 184 -0.83 -5.13 -2.16
CA SER A 184 -0.37 -5.16 -3.54
C SER A 184 -0.43 -3.74 -4.09
N THR A 185 0.70 -3.21 -4.51
CA THR A 185 0.78 -1.95 -5.25
C THR A 185 1.07 -2.30 -6.70
N MET A 186 0.21 -1.83 -7.60
CA MET A 186 0.59 -1.72 -9.00
C MET A 186 1.51 -0.52 -9.09
N ASP A 187 2.76 -0.73 -9.51
CA ASP A 187 3.58 0.38 -9.94
C ASP A 187 2.90 0.89 -11.22
N TYR A 188 2.03 1.89 -11.06
CA TYR A 188 1.82 2.84 -12.14
C TYR A 188 3.15 3.56 -12.29
N SER A 189 4.12 2.95 -12.96
CA SER A 189 5.12 3.72 -13.68
C SER A 189 4.31 4.73 -14.46
N ARG A 190 4.36 6.00 -14.01
CA ARG A 190 3.56 7.11 -14.54
C ARG A 190 3.43 6.90 -16.04
N PRO A 191 2.22 6.74 -16.61
CA PRO A 191 2.10 6.60 -18.05
C PRO A 191 2.59 7.93 -18.63
N TYR A 192 3.85 7.94 -19.06
CA TYR A 192 4.59 9.13 -19.48
C TYR A 192 4.54 10.26 -18.45
N ALA A 193 5.64 10.44 -17.69
CA ALA A 193 5.94 11.78 -17.22
C ALA A 193 6.21 12.62 -18.48
N VAL A 194 5.16 13.17 -19.09
CA VAL A 194 5.30 14.38 -19.90
C VAL A 194 6.04 15.34 -18.98
N GLU A 195 7.24 15.76 -19.38
CA GLU A 195 7.90 16.87 -18.71
C GLU A 195 6.99 18.07 -18.90
N VAL A 196 6.15 18.33 -17.89
CA VAL A 196 5.36 19.54 -17.83
C VAL A 196 6.36 20.62 -17.41
N PRO A 197 6.70 21.57 -18.31
CA PRO A 197 7.58 22.66 -17.92
C PRO A 197 6.96 23.41 -16.75
N GLU A 198 7.81 23.99 -15.90
CA GLU A 198 7.32 24.88 -14.83
C GLU A 198 6.46 25.98 -15.44
N SER A 199 5.38 26.34 -14.75
CA SER A 199 4.47 27.37 -15.24
C SER A 199 5.17 28.72 -15.26
N ASP A 200 5.17 29.37 -16.43
CA ASP A 200 5.69 30.71 -16.69
C ASP A 200 4.64 31.81 -16.58
N ILE A 201 3.45 31.48 -16.06
CA ILE A 201 2.31 32.41 -15.94
C ILE A 201 2.66 33.69 -15.17
N GLY A 202 3.53 33.61 -14.17
CA GLY A 202 4.01 34.78 -13.43
C GLY A 202 4.86 35.72 -14.30
N CYS A 203 5.70 35.15 -15.16
CA CYS A 203 6.50 35.92 -16.11
C CYS A 203 5.61 36.60 -17.16
N ASP A 204 4.57 35.92 -17.64
CA ASP A 204 3.65 36.48 -18.62
C ASP A 204 2.76 37.59 -18.05
N PHE A 205 2.31 37.47 -16.79
CA PHE A 205 1.65 38.59 -16.10
C PHE A 205 2.60 39.78 -15.87
N GLY A 206 3.88 39.52 -15.60
CA GLY A 206 4.92 40.56 -15.53
C GLY A 206 5.08 41.29 -16.85
N LYS A 207 5.22 40.55 -17.96
CA LYS A 207 5.28 41.12 -19.31
C LYS A 207 4.05 41.96 -19.63
N LEU A 208 2.85 41.48 -19.28
CA LEU A 208 1.60 42.21 -19.52
C LEU A 208 1.59 43.59 -18.82
N LEU A 209 2.15 43.66 -17.61
CA LEU A 209 2.32 44.92 -16.87
C LEU A 209 3.36 45.83 -17.55
N ASP A 210 4.50 45.27 -17.94
CA ASP A 210 5.61 46.01 -18.53
C ASP A 210 5.29 46.56 -19.94
N THR A 211 4.64 45.76 -20.78
CA THR A 211 4.26 46.14 -22.15
C THR A 211 3.02 47.02 -22.21
N GLN A 212 2.25 47.08 -21.11
CA GLN A 212 0.97 47.80 -21.01
C GLN A 212 -0.07 47.32 -22.04
N GLU A 213 0.08 46.10 -22.56
CA GLU A 213 -0.85 45.51 -23.50
C GLU A 213 -2.19 45.20 -22.79
N GLY A 214 -3.31 45.62 -23.37
CA GLY A 214 -4.64 45.35 -22.83
C GLY A 214 -5.00 46.11 -21.54
N VAL A 215 -4.26 47.17 -21.18
CA VAL A 215 -4.56 48.01 -20.02
C VAL A 215 -5.96 48.62 -20.12
N ASP A 216 -6.75 48.48 -19.05
CA ASP A 216 -8.14 48.91 -18.97
C ASP A 216 -8.44 49.81 -17.75
N VAL A 217 -7.42 50.08 -16.92
CA VAL A 217 -7.45 51.04 -15.81
C VAL A 217 -6.11 51.76 -15.65
N ILE A 218 -6.17 53.04 -15.26
CA ILE A 218 -5.00 53.86 -14.96
C ILE A 218 -5.21 54.52 -13.59
N PHE A 219 -4.28 54.32 -12.67
CA PHE A 219 -4.26 54.99 -11.37
C PHE A 219 -3.40 56.24 -11.43
N SER A 220 -3.84 57.30 -10.74
CA SER A 220 -3.02 58.48 -10.50
C SER A 220 -2.56 58.45 -9.05
N VAL A 221 -1.26 58.25 -8.82
CA VAL A 221 -0.66 58.15 -7.49
C VAL A 221 0.41 59.23 -7.36
N ALA A 222 0.19 60.20 -6.48
CA ALA A 222 1.10 61.34 -6.26
C ALA A 222 1.50 62.11 -7.55
N GLY A 223 0.65 62.08 -8.58
CA GLY A 223 0.91 62.73 -9.87
C GLY A 223 1.50 61.80 -10.94
N GLU A 224 1.86 60.57 -10.59
CA GLU A 224 2.32 59.54 -11.54
C GLU A 224 1.15 58.68 -12.03
N LYS A 225 1.18 58.29 -13.31
CA LYS A 225 0.16 57.44 -13.92
C LYS A 225 0.66 55.98 -13.94
N LEU A 226 -0.06 55.10 -13.26
CA LEU A 226 0.22 53.66 -13.21
C LEU A 226 -0.84 52.91 -14.02
N HIS A 227 -0.39 52.20 -15.04
CA HIS A 227 -1.23 51.42 -15.94
C HIS A 227 -1.42 50.01 -15.37
N ALA A 228 -2.65 49.48 -15.40
CA ALA A 228 -2.95 48.16 -14.83
C ALA A 228 -4.18 47.50 -15.48
N HIS A 229 -4.52 46.30 -15.00
CA HIS A 229 -5.59 45.45 -15.52
C HIS A 229 -6.60 45.11 -14.43
N LYS A 230 -7.87 45.49 -14.61
CA LYS A 230 -8.94 45.34 -13.61
C LYS A 230 -9.10 43.90 -13.13
N LEU A 231 -9.10 42.94 -14.05
CA LEU A 231 -9.28 41.53 -13.71
C LEU A 231 -8.12 40.97 -12.87
N VAL A 232 -6.88 41.40 -13.14
CA VAL A 232 -5.72 40.98 -12.37
C VAL A 232 -5.78 41.57 -10.95
N LEU A 233 -6.20 42.84 -10.82
CA LEU A 233 -6.32 43.50 -9.52
C LEU A 233 -7.44 42.90 -8.67
N ALA A 234 -8.64 42.72 -9.24
CA ALA A 234 -9.78 42.12 -8.56
C ALA A 234 -9.50 40.68 -8.10
N ALA A 235 -8.72 39.92 -8.88
CA ALA A 235 -8.31 38.57 -8.50
C ALA A 235 -7.28 38.53 -7.36
N ARG A 236 -6.54 39.63 -7.13
CA ARG A 236 -5.37 39.67 -6.22
C ARG A 236 -5.54 40.60 -5.02
N SER A 237 -6.60 41.40 -4.98
CA SER A 237 -6.90 42.34 -3.90
C SER A 237 -8.40 42.50 -3.75
N SER A 238 -8.92 42.25 -2.55
CA SER A 238 -10.35 42.43 -2.23
C SER A 238 -10.81 43.89 -2.20
N PHE A 239 -9.88 44.83 -2.27
CA PHE A 239 -10.18 46.25 -2.32
C PHE A 239 -10.44 46.75 -3.75
N PHE A 240 -9.95 46.03 -4.76
CA PHE A 240 -10.07 46.39 -6.18
C PHE A 240 -11.17 45.59 -6.88
#